data_AF-A0A7J4UNR5-F1
#
_entry.id   AF-A0A7J4UNR5-F1
#
_cell.length_a   1.000
_cell.length_b   1.000
_cell.length_c   1.000
_cell.angle_alpha   90.00
_cell.angle_beta   90.00
_cell.angle_gamma   90.00
#
_symmetry.space_group_name_H-M   'P 1'
#
loop_
_entity.id
_entity.type
_entity.pdbx_description
1 polymer ?
#
loop_
_entity_poly.entity_id
_entity_poly.type
_entity_poly.pdbx_seq_one_letter_code
_entity_poly.pdbx_strand_id
1 'polypeptide(L)'
;MKNWRKATKDFILNERRKPDAKYYIQALAETLESLRPRSQTDRGRIEVAKQHVTEIRRHLRRAESKVQQLEEELNILREEKDKK
;
A
#
# COMPACT_ATOMS: atom_id res chain seq x y z
N MET A 1 -25.81 0.40 -21.78
CA MET A 1 -26.11 1.33 -20.66
C MET A 1 -25.09 1.14 -19.56
N LYS A 2 -24.42 2.21 -19.10
CA LYS A 2 -23.43 2.15 -18.00
C LYS A 2 -24.15 1.67 -16.73
N ASN A 3 -23.67 0.58 -16.14
CA ASN A 3 -24.38 -0.09 -15.04
C ASN A 3 -24.04 0.57 -13.69
N TRP A 4 -24.70 1.69 -13.42
CA TRP A 4 -24.44 2.54 -12.25
C TRP A 4 -24.56 1.82 -10.92
N ARG A 5 -25.47 0.84 -10.81
CA ARG A 5 -25.62 0.02 -9.60
C ARG A 5 -24.35 -0.76 -9.25
N LYS A 6 -23.59 -1.21 -10.23
CA LYS A 6 -22.31 -1.91 -10.00
C LYS A 6 -21.26 -0.93 -9.48
N ALA A 7 -21.13 0.24 -10.11
CA ALA A 7 -20.20 1.28 -9.67
C ALA A 7 -20.50 1.79 -8.26
N THR A 8 -21.77 2.00 -7.91
CA THR A 8 -22.19 2.41 -6.57
C THR A 8 -21.99 1.30 -5.54
N LYS A 9 -22.25 0.04 -5.90
CA LYS A 9 -22.00 -1.11 -5.03
C LYS A 9 -20.51 -1.29 -4.77
N ASP A 10 -19.67 -1.19 -5.80
CA ASP A 10 -18.21 -1.29 -5.68
C ASP A 10 -17.64 -0.13 -4.85
N PHE A 11 -18.22 1.08 -4.98
CA PHE A 11 -17.89 2.23 -4.15
C PHE A 11 -18.23 2.00 -2.66
N ILE A 12 -19.47 1.61 -2.35
CA ILE A 12 -19.93 1.34 -0.96
C ILE A 12 -19.18 0.16 -0.34
N LEU A 13 -18.87 -0.88 -1.13
CA LEU A 13 -18.10 -2.03 -0.65
C LEU A 13 -16.62 -1.68 -0.42
N ASN A 14 -16.05 -0.77 -1.21
CA ASN A 14 -14.69 -0.27 -0.97
C ASN A 14 -14.60 0.65 0.26
N GLU A 15 -15.66 1.39 0.63
CA GLU A 15 -15.69 2.19 1.87
C GLU A 15 -15.60 1.34 3.15
N ARG A 16 -16.05 0.08 3.11
CA ARG A 16 -15.98 -0.84 4.27
C ARG A 16 -14.66 -1.58 4.37
N ARG A 17 -13.78 -1.48 3.36
CA ARG A 17 -12.50 -2.17 3.37
C ARG A 17 -11.59 -1.43 4.35
N LYS A 18 -11.09 -2.13 5.37
CA LYS A 18 -10.07 -1.58 6.26
C LYS A 18 -8.94 -1.03 5.39
N PRO A 19 -8.48 0.21 5.63
CA PRO A 19 -7.43 0.77 4.81
C PRO A 19 -6.20 -0.13 4.85
N ASP A 20 -5.61 -0.37 3.69
CA ASP A 20 -4.40 -1.18 3.58
C ASP A 20 -3.16 -0.35 3.92
N ALA A 21 -2.01 -1.00 4.06
CA ALA A 21 -0.76 -0.30 4.36
C ALA A 21 -0.44 0.79 3.32
N LYS A 22 -0.78 0.56 2.04
CA LYS A 22 -0.58 1.52 0.96
C LYS A 22 -1.37 2.80 1.19
N TYR A 23 -2.63 2.68 1.59
CA TYR A 23 -3.47 3.83 1.94
C TYR A 23 -2.85 4.67 3.05
N TYR A 24 -2.42 4.06 4.16
CA TYR A 24 -1.82 4.82 5.26
C TYR A 24 -0.52 5.52 4.85
N ILE A 25 0.33 4.87 4.06
CA ILE A 25 1.56 5.49 3.55
C ILE A 25 1.26 6.62 2.56
N GLN A 26 0.18 6.51 1.78
CA GLN A 26 -0.29 7.59 0.91
C GLN A 26 -0.79 8.79 1.72
N ALA A 27 -1.64 8.57 2.71
CA ALA A 27 -2.15 9.61 3.59
C ALA A 27 -1.01 10.33 4.35
N LEU A 28 0.02 9.59 4.79
CA LEU A 28 1.24 10.15 5.38
C LEU A 28 2.00 11.06 4.42
N ALA A 29 2.16 10.64 3.16
CA ALA A 29 2.82 11.45 2.13
C ALA A 29 2.06 12.77 1.88
N GLU A 30 0.74 12.69 1.74
CA GLU A 30 -0.12 13.86 1.55
C GLU A 30 -0.08 14.81 2.75
N THR A 31 -0.08 14.25 3.96
CA THR A 31 0.07 15.03 5.19
C THR A 31 1.39 15.79 5.17
N LEU A 32 2.51 15.12 4.88
CA LEU A 32 3.83 15.76 4.81
C LEU A 32 3.91 16.84 3.71
N GLU A 33 3.23 16.64 2.58
CA GLU A 33 3.19 17.63 1.49
C GLU A 33 2.41 18.89 1.86
N SER A 34 1.38 18.74 2.70
CA SER A 34 0.58 19.87 3.19
C SER A 34 1.29 20.74 4.24
N LEU A 35 2.37 20.24 4.84
CA LEU A 35 3.09 20.96 5.89
C LEU A 35 3.91 22.12 5.31
N ARG A 36 3.67 23.33 5.85
CA ARG A 36 4.52 24.51 5.59
C ARG A 36 5.57 24.64 6.69
N PRO A 37 6.88 24.43 6.39
CA PRO A 37 7.93 24.61 7.38
C PRO A 37 8.02 26.09 7.82
N ARG A 38 8.24 26.32 9.12
CA ARG A 38 8.42 27.67 9.68
C ARG A 38 9.90 28.05 9.84
N SER A 39 10.79 27.08 9.72
CA SER A 39 12.24 27.24 9.83
C SER A 39 12.99 26.33 8.86
N GLN A 40 14.27 26.63 8.63
CA GLN A 40 15.15 25.78 7.81
C GLN A 40 15.33 24.39 8.42
N THR A 41 15.38 24.30 9.75
CA THR A 41 15.46 23.02 10.47
C THR A 41 14.19 22.17 10.24
N ASP A 42 13.01 22.78 10.28
CA ASP A 42 11.75 22.08 10.02
C ASP A 42 11.68 21.59 8.56
N ARG A 43 12.17 22.40 7.62
CA ARG A 43 12.28 21.99 6.21
C ARG A 43 13.14 20.74 6.06
N GLY A 44 14.29 20.69 6.73
CA GLY A 44 15.15 19.50 6.75
C GLY A 44 14.46 18.27 7.33
N ARG A 45 13.72 18.43 8.44
CA ARG A 45 12.95 17.33 9.06
C ARG A 45 11.86 16.80 8.14
N ILE A 46 11.12 17.68 7.46
CA ILE A 46 10.09 17.28 6.49
C ILE A 46 10.71 16.49 5.34
N GLU A 47 11.85 16.94 4.81
CA GLU A 47 12.54 16.24 3.72
C GLU A 47 12.97 14.82 4.11
N VAL A 48 13.56 14.67 5.30
CA VAL A 48 13.93 13.37 5.87
C VAL A 48 12.68 12.48 6.03
N ALA A 49 11.57 13.03 6.52
CA ALA A 49 10.32 12.30 6.65
C ALA A 49 9.75 11.85 5.29
N LYS A 50 9.83 12.68 4.23
CA LYS A 50 9.45 12.30 2.87
C LYS A 50 10.32 11.15 2.34
N GLN A 51 11.62 11.18 2.63
CA GLN A 51 12.51 10.08 2.28
C GLN A 51 12.15 8.79 3.02
N HIS A 52 11.81 8.85 4.30
CA HIS A 52 11.32 7.69 5.06
C HIS A 52 10.05 7.08 4.44
N VAL A 53 9.07 7.91 4.07
CA VAL A 53 7.87 7.45 3.36
C VAL A 53 8.24 6.72 2.06
N THR A 54 9.21 7.23 1.31
CA THR A 54 9.69 6.60 0.08
C THR A 54 10.29 5.21 0.31
N GLU A 55 11.14 5.07 1.33
CA GLU A 55 11.72 3.77 1.70
C GLU A 55 10.67 2.80 2.22
N ILE A 56 9.71 3.26 3.05
CA ILE A 56 8.61 2.42 3.54
C ILE A 56 7.80 1.87 2.36
N ARG A 57 7.47 2.68 1.34
CA ARG A 57 6.81 2.19 0.11
C ARG A 57 7.64 1.12 -0.59
N ARG A 58 8.96 1.30 -0.66
CA ARG A 58 9.87 0.33 -1.28
C ARG A 58 9.91 -1.00 -0.52
N HIS A 59 9.97 -0.94 0.80
CA HIS A 59 9.93 -2.12 1.66
C HIS A 59 8.60 -2.86 1.55
N LEU A 60 7.48 -2.14 1.53
CA LEU A 60 6.16 -2.73 1.35
C LEU A 60 6.06 -3.49 0.01
N ARG A 61 6.50 -2.87 -1.10
CA ARG A 61 6.52 -3.55 -2.41
C ARG A 61 7.34 -4.85 -2.40
N ARG A 62 8.52 -4.83 -1.78
CA ARG A 62 9.36 -6.03 -1.65
C ARG A 62 8.69 -7.13 -0.82
N ALA A 63 8.04 -6.75 0.27
CA ALA A 63 7.31 -7.69 1.11
C ALA A 63 6.14 -8.33 0.34
N GLU A 64 5.36 -7.54 -0.39
CA GLU A 64 4.28 -8.03 -1.25
C GLU A 64 4.80 -9.00 -2.33
N SER A 65 5.90 -8.66 -3.00
CA SER A 65 6.53 -9.56 -3.97
C SER A 65 6.99 -10.87 -3.33
N LYS A 66 7.55 -10.82 -2.11
CA LYS A 66 7.98 -12.04 -1.43
C LYS A 66 6.80 -12.90 -0.99
N VAL A 67 5.70 -12.29 -0.53
CA VAL A 67 4.45 -13.00 -0.22
C VAL A 67 3.93 -13.71 -1.47
N GLN A 68 3.86 -13.02 -2.61
CA GLN A 68 3.43 -13.64 -3.88
C GLN A 68 4.31 -14.83 -4.29
N GLN A 69 5.64 -14.70 -4.16
CA GLN A 69 6.55 -15.81 -4.44
C GLN A 69 6.31 -17.01 -3.51
N LEU A 70 6.12 -16.76 -2.21
CA LEU A 70 5.86 -17.82 -1.23
C LEU A 70 4.50 -18.49 -1.46
N GLU A 71 3.48 -17.74 -1.87
CA GLU A 71 2.17 -18.28 -2.24
C GLU A 71 2.28 -19.19 -3.47
N GLU A 72 3.09 -18.81 -4.47
CA GLU A 72 3.35 -19.63 -5.65
C GLU A 72 4.12 -20.91 -5.31
N GLU A 73 5.22 -20.79 -4.55
CA GLU A 73 5.99 -21.94 -4.05
C GLU A 73 5.10 -22.91 -3.27
N LEU A 74 4.20 -22.39 -2.42
CA LEU A 74 3.25 -23.19 -1.66
C LEU A 74 2.25 -23.93 -2.55
N ASN A 75 1.77 -23.29 -3.63
CA ASN A 75 0.85 -23.92 -4.57
C ASN A 75 1.53 -25.08 -5.31
N ILE A 76 2.76 -24.88 -5.81
CA ILE A 76 3.54 -25.95 -6.46
C ILE A 76 3.71 -27.15 -5.50
N LEU A 77 4.09 -26.90 -4.24
CA LEU A 77 4.26 -27.95 -3.25
C LEU A 77 2.96 -28.71 -2.95
N ARG A 78 1.81 -28.02 -2.95
CA ARG A 78 0.50 -28.67 -2.78
C ARG A 78 0.18 -29.58 -3.97
N GLU A 79 0.42 -29.11 -5.19
CA GLU A 79 0.21 -29.90 -6.41
C GLU A 79 1.11 -31.14 -6.47
N GLU A 80 2.36 -31.05 -6.02
CA GLU A 80 3.26 -32.21 -5.96
C GLU A 80 2.81 -33.24 -4.92
N LYS A 81 2.28 -32.78 -3.78
CA LYS A 81 1.77 -33.65 -2.74
C LYS A 81 0.52 -34.40 -3.19
N ASP A 82 -0.39 -33.74 -3.89
CA ASP A 82 -1.64 -34.35 -4.37
C ASP A 82 -1.42 -35.37 -5.51
N LYS A 83 -0.23 -35.35 -6.14
CA LYS A 83 0.17 -36.31 -7.19
C LYS A 83 0.85 -37.58 -6.64
N LYS A 84 1.16 -37.64 -5.34
CA LYS A 84 1.74 -38.81 -4.66
C LYS A 84 0.68 -39.56 -3.86
#